data_AF-A0A857KMF0-F1
#
_entry.id   AF-A0A857KMF0-F1
#
_cell.length_a   1.000
_cell.length_b   1.000
_cell.length_c   1.000
_cell.angle_alpha   90.00
_cell.angle_beta   90.00
_cell.angle_gamma   90.00
#
_symmetry.space_group_name_H-M   'P 1'
#
loop_
_entity.id
_entity.type
_entity.pdbx_description
1 polymer ?
#
loop_
_entity_poly.entity_id
_entity_poly.type
_entity_poly.pdbx_seq_one_letter_code
_entity_poly.pdbx_strand_id
1 'polypeptide(L)'
;MAFSDDELEEFYRTVEQRTAWRRERPVRRSRPRAVRVCPTPYKDCYRTPMEATEAIERSRSTRYGVPWLRSYQCECGSWHLTSTPDYRGDPADRTRRGRRH
;
A
#
# COMPACT_ATOMS: atom_id res chain seq x y z
N MET A 1 26.06 16.77 12.81
CA MET A 1 26.10 15.71 13.83
C MET A 1 26.14 14.39 13.09
N ALA A 2 27.18 13.59 13.33
CA ALA A 2 27.26 12.21 12.83
C ALA A 2 26.87 11.29 13.99
N PHE A 3 26.03 10.30 13.72
CA PHE A 3 25.64 9.29 14.69
C PHE A 3 26.87 8.52 15.17
N SER A 4 26.91 8.11 16.43
CA SER A 4 27.95 7.19 16.90
C SER A 4 27.71 5.79 16.31
N ASP A 5 28.78 5.00 16.19
CA ASP A 5 28.69 3.61 15.69
C ASP A 5 27.69 2.78 16.50
N ASP A 6 27.64 2.95 17.82
CA ASP A 6 26.68 2.27 18.70
C ASP A 6 25.22 2.65 18.41
N GLU A 7 24.95 3.94 18.15
CA GLU A 7 23.60 4.43 17.83
C GLU A 7 23.14 3.94 16.46
N LEU A 8 24.08 3.83 15.52
CA LEU A 8 23.82 3.28 14.19
C LEU A 8 23.51 1.78 14.26
N GLU A 9 24.23 1.02 15.08
CA GLU A 9 24.01 -0.41 15.25
C GLU A 9 22.68 -0.72 15.96
N GLU A 10 22.31 0.07 16.96
CA GLU A 10 21.00 -0.06 17.63
C GLU A 10 19.83 0.23 16.67
N PHE A 11 20.00 1.22 15.81
CA PHE A 11 19.03 1.55 14.77
C PHE A 11 18.86 0.39 13.78
N TYR A 12 19.96 -0.16 13.26
CA TYR A 12 19.89 -1.32 12.35
C TYR A 12 19.24 -2.53 13.03
N ARG A 13 19.59 -2.82 14.29
CA ARG A 13 19.01 -3.94 15.06
C ARG A 13 17.49 -3.78 15.25
N THR A 14 17.01 -2.55 15.44
CA THR A 14 15.58 -2.25 15.57
C THR A 14 14.83 -2.43 14.25
N VAL A 15 15.44 -2.00 13.14
CA VAL A 15 14.90 -2.19 11.78
C VAL A 15 14.82 -3.68 11.43
N GLU A 16 15.86 -4.46 11.73
CA GLU A 16 15.87 -5.90 11.49
C GLU A 16 14.81 -6.64 12.32
N GLN A 17 14.67 -6.33 13.61
CA GLN A 17 13.63 -6.95 14.46
C GLN A 17 12.20 -6.64 13.98
N ARG A 18 11.94 -5.39 13.55
CA ARG A 18 10.64 -5.00 12.98
C ARG A 18 10.33 -5.69 11.65
N THR A 19 11.35 -6.00 10.86
CA THR A 19 11.19 -6.58 9.52
C THR A 19 11.36 -8.09 9.47
N ALA A 20 11.87 -8.73 10.53
CA ALA A 20 12.03 -10.18 10.65
C ALA A 20 10.72 -10.94 10.40
N TRP A 21 9.61 -10.47 10.97
CA TRP A 21 8.27 -11.06 10.81
C TRP A 21 7.71 -11.04 9.37
N ARG A 22 8.30 -10.24 8.47
CA ARG A 22 7.89 -10.18 7.06
C ARG A 22 8.61 -11.19 6.16
N ARG A 23 9.74 -11.77 6.60
CA ARG A 23 10.59 -12.63 5.74
C ARG A 23 10.04 -14.05 5.57
N GLU A 24 9.24 -14.55 6.50
CA GLU A 24 8.96 -16.01 6.61
C GLU A 24 7.59 -16.47 6.12
N ARG A 25 6.86 -15.68 5.31
CA ARG A 25 5.66 -16.22 4.66
C ARG A 25 6.03 -16.86 3.33
N PRO A 26 6.00 -18.21 3.22
CA PRO A 26 6.17 -18.85 1.92
C PRO A 26 5.07 -18.33 0.99
N VAL A 27 5.51 -17.68 -0.09
CA VAL A 27 4.65 -17.21 -1.17
C VAL A 27 4.03 -18.46 -1.78
N ARG A 28 2.79 -18.78 -1.40
CA ARG A 28 2.02 -19.85 -2.03
C ARG A 28 1.98 -19.52 -3.52
N ARG A 29 2.71 -20.28 -4.35
CA ARG A 29 2.64 -20.17 -5.80
C ARG A 29 1.22 -20.53 -6.22
N SER A 30 0.39 -19.51 -6.39
CA SER A 30 -0.95 -19.66 -6.97
C SER A 30 -0.80 -20.20 -8.39
N ARG A 31 -1.59 -21.23 -8.73
CA ARG A 31 -1.74 -21.74 -10.10
C ARG A 31 -1.90 -20.56 -11.08
N PRO A 32 -1.31 -20.62 -12.28
CA PRO A 32 -1.49 -19.56 -13.28
C PRO A 32 -2.98 -19.47 -13.61
N ARG A 33 -3.64 -18.42 -13.08
CA ARG A 33 -5.02 -18.10 -13.40
C ARG A 33 -5.01 -17.67 -14.87
N ALA A 34 -5.89 -18.24 -15.69
CA ALA A 34 -6.04 -17.82 -17.08
C ALA A 34 -6.20 -16.29 -17.11
N VAL A 35 -5.28 -15.61 -17.81
CA VAL A 35 -5.22 -14.14 -17.84
C VAL A 35 -6.47 -13.64 -18.53
N ARG A 36 -7.45 -13.21 -17.73
CA ARG A 36 -8.61 -12.49 -18.24
C ARG A 36 -8.15 -11.09 -18.64
N VAL A 37 -8.67 -10.56 -19.75
CA VAL A 37 -8.42 -9.18 -20.18
C VAL A 37 -8.74 -8.25 -19.02
N CYS A 38 -7.80 -7.37 -18.65
CA CYS A 38 -7.97 -6.48 -17.51
C CYS A 38 -9.16 -5.54 -17.77
N PRO A 39 -10.11 -5.41 -16.83
CA PRO A 39 -11.22 -4.47 -16.95
C PRO A 39 -10.76 -3.01 -16.97
N THR A 40 -9.55 -2.72 -16.45
CA THR A 40 -8.96 -1.39 -16.42
C THR A 40 -7.55 -1.40 -17.03
N PRO A 41 -7.42 -1.54 -18.36
CA PRO A 41 -6.11 -1.65 -19.03
C PRO A 41 -5.30 -0.35 -18.99
N TYR A 42 -5.95 0.78 -18.68
CA TYR A 42 -5.32 2.10 -18.57
C TYR A 42 -4.68 2.36 -17.19
N LYS A 43 -4.83 1.44 -16.22
CA LYS A 43 -4.23 1.57 -14.88
C LYS A 43 -2.93 0.80 -14.79
N ASP A 44 -2.03 1.27 -13.94
CA ASP A 44 -0.79 0.56 -13.64
C ASP A 44 -1.07 -0.84 -13.07
N CYS A 45 -0.34 -1.82 -13.59
CA CYS A 45 -0.42 -3.23 -13.22
C CYS A 45 0.82 -3.62 -12.41
N TYR A 46 0.64 -3.90 -11.12
CA TYR A 46 1.71 -4.40 -10.26
C TYR A 46 1.62 -5.93 -10.12
N ARG A 47 2.77 -6.60 -10.10
CA ARG A 47 2.81 -8.07 -10.04
C ARG A 47 2.60 -8.58 -8.63
N THR A 48 3.00 -7.80 -7.64
CA THR A 48 2.93 -8.19 -6.22
C THR A 48 2.21 -7.12 -5.38
N PRO A 49 1.63 -7.49 -4.23
CA PRO A 49 1.04 -6.51 -3.31
C PRO A 49 2.08 -5.51 -2.77
N MET A 50 3.35 -5.93 -2.69
CA MET A 50 4.44 -5.10 -2.21
C MET A 50 4.77 -3.98 -3.20
N GLU A 51 4.92 -4.31 -4.48
CA GLU A 51 5.10 -3.31 -5.55
C GLU A 51 3.96 -2.28 -5.58
N ALA A 52 2.72 -2.73 -5.38
CA ALA A 52 1.57 -1.83 -5.30
C ALA A 52 1.64 -0.91 -4.06
N THR A 53 2.16 -1.41 -2.94
CA THR A 53 2.33 -0.61 -1.71
C THR A 53 3.44 0.42 -1.88
N GLU A 54 4.58 0.03 -2.46
CA GLU A 54 5.68 0.94 -2.78
C GLU A 54 5.25 2.05 -3.74
N ALA A 55 4.37 1.74 -4.71
CA ALA A 55 3.80 2.74 -5.61
C ALA A 55 2.90 3.74 -4.87
N ILE A 56 2.14 3.31 -3.85
CA ILE A 56 1.37 4.21 -2.98
C ILE A 56 2.31 5.12 -2.18
N GLU A 57 3.36 4.57 -1.59
CA GLU A 57 4.34 5.33 -0.82
C GLU A 57 5.06 6.36 -1.70
N ARG A 58 5.48 5.97 -2.91
CA ARG A 58 6.07 6.87 -3.90
C ARG A 58 5.12 7.98 -4.34
N SER A 59 3.84 7.65 -4.48
CA SER A 59 2.82 8.65 -4.82
C SER A 59 2.67 9.68 -3.68
N ARG A 60 2.68 9.22 -2.43
CA ARG A 60 2.64 10.09 -1.23
C ARG A 60 3.87 10.97 -1.08
N SER A 61 5.06 10.46 -1.40
CA SER A 61 6.29 11.24 -1.30
C SER A 61 6.43 12.30 -2.39
N THR A 62 5.86 12.05 -3.57
CA THR A 62 5.99 12.94 -4.74
C THR A 62 4.98 14.09 -4.73
N ARG A 63 3.80 13.91 -4.11
CA ARG A 63 2.74 14.93 -4.11
C ARG A 63 2.18 15.14 -2.70
N TYR A 64 2.22 16.37 -2.21
CA TYR A 64 1.50 16.72 -0.98
C TYR A 64 -0.02 16.70 -1.23
N GLY A 65 -0.78 16.06 -0.33
CA GLY A 65 -2.25 16.02 -0.40
C GLY A 65 -2.84 14.94 -1.31
N VAL A 66 -2.10 13.88 -1.65
CA VAL A 66 -2.66 12.77 -2.45
C VAL A 66 -3.82 12.11 -1.70
N PRO A 67 -4.95 11.82 -2.38
CA PRO A 67 -6.02 11.01 -1.79
C PRO A 67 -5.48 9.67 -1.29
N TRP A 68 -6.17 9.11 -0.30
CA TRP A 68 -5.86 7.83 0.32
C TRP A 68 -5.92 6.70 -0.73
N LEU A 69 -4.79 6.43 -1.38
CA LEU A 69 -4.67 5.36 -2.36
C LEU A 69 -4.68 4.00 -1.65
N ARG A 70 -5.36 3.04 -2.27
CA ARG A 70 -5.41 1.64 -1.85
C ARG A 70 -5.04 0.73 -2.99
N SER A 71 -4.45 -0.42 -2.68
CA SER A 71 -4.20 -1.49 -3.64
C SER A 71 -5.28 -2.56 -3.55
N TYR A 72 -5.67 -3.13 -4.70
CA TYR A 72 -6.58 -4.27 -4.76
C TYR A 72 -6.10 -5.27 -5.82
N GLN A 73 -6.41 -6.55 -5.61
CA GLN A 73 -6.14 -7.59 -6.61
C GLN A 73 -7.24 -7.57 -7.67
N CYS A 74 -6.85 -7.30 -8.92
CA CYS A 74 -7.74 -7.28 -10.06
C CYS A 74 -8.00 -8.72 -10.57
N GLU A 75 -9.10 -8.90 -11.29
CA GLU A 75 -9.46 -10.18 -11.89
C GLU A 75 -8.46 -10.68 -12.93
N CYS A 76 -7.69 -9.79 -13.55
CA CYS A 76 -6.59 -10.12 -14.46
C CYS A 76 -5.39 -10.78 -13.75
N GLY A 77 -5.36 -10.75 -12.41
CA GLY A 77 -4.28 -11.32 -11.60
C GLY A 77 -3.23 -10.29 -11.15
N SER A 78 -3.26 -9.07 -11.67
CA SER A 78 -2.39 -7.97 -11.25
C SER A 78 -3.00 -7.17 -10.09
N TRP A 79 -2.16 -6.42 -9.38
CA TRP A 79 -2.54 -5.46 -8.36
C TRP A 79 -2.68 -4.08 -8.97
N HIS A 80 -3.76 -3.37 -8.64
CA HIS A 80 -4.08 -2.05 -9.18
C HIS A 80 -4.32 -1.06 -8.04
N LEU A 81 -4.14 0.23 -8.31
CA LEU A 81 -4.43 1.30 -7.35
C LEU A 81 -5.82 1.91 -7.56
N THR A 82 -6.44 2.30 -6.45
CA THR A 82 -7.68 3.07 -6.44
C THR A 82 -7.61 4.21 -5.43
N SER A 83 -8.17 5.36 -5.78
CA SER A 83 -8.31 6.54 -4.92
C SER A 83 -9.61 6.54 -4.13
N THR A 84 -10.43 5.48 -4.24
CA THR A 84 -11.69 5.39 -3.50
C THR A 84 -11.40 5.23 -2.01
N PRO A 85 -11.81 6.17 -1.14
CA PRO A 85 -11.68 6.01 0.30
C PRO A 85 -12.51 4.80 0.76
N ASP A 86 -12.06 4.11 1.82
CA ASP A 86 -12.92 3.17 2.53
C ASP A 86 -14.14 3.93 3.05
N TYR A 87 -15.30 3.81 2.39
CA TYR A 87 -16.56 4.24 2.98
C TYR A 87 -16.95 3.41 4.22
N ARG A 88 -16.15 2.41 4.59
CA ARG A 88 -16.28 1.69 5.86
C ARG A 88 -15.60 2.47 6.99
N GLY A 89 -16.25 3.56 7.36
CA GLY A 89 -16.18 4.09 8.73
C GLY A 89 -15.14 5.18 8.97
N ASP A 90 -15.19 6.28 8.23
CA ASP A 90 -14.69 7.54 8.76
C ASP A 90 -15.80 8.21 9.59
N PRO A 91 -15.70 8.24 10.94
CA PRO A 91 -16.71 8.87 11.79
C PRO A 91 -16.74 10.41 11.61
N ALA A 92 -15.74 11.02 10.98
CA ALA A 92 -15.64 12.47 10.84
C ALA A 92 -16.53 13.05 9.70
N ASP A 93 -17.11 12.22 8.83
CA ASP A 93 -18.05 12.70 7.79
C ASP A 93 -19.45 13.04 8.37
N ARG A 94 -19.79 12.45 9.53
CA ARG A 94 -21.12 12.65 10.15
C ARG A 94 -21.36 14.07 10.64
N THR A 95 -20.31 14.81 11.00
CA THR A 95 -20.43 16.16 11.57
C THR A 95 -20.59 17.26 10.51
N ARG A 96 -20.24 17.02 9.24
CA ARG A 96 -20.41 18.04 8.18
C ARG A 96 -21.81 18.10 7.58
N ARG A 97 -22.59 17.02 7.64
CA ARG A 97 -23.99 17.02 7.15
C ARG A 97 -25.01 17.56 8.15
N GLY A 98 -24.62 17.86 9.39
CA GLY A 98 -25.51 18.36 10.45
C GLY A 98 -25.62 19.88 10.56
N ARG A 99 -24.91 20.67 9.75
CA ARG A 99 -24.88 22.14 9.84
C ARG A 99 -25.45 22.80 8.58
N ARG A 100 -26.69 22.43 8.24
CA ARG A 100 -27.60 23.27 7.45
C ARG A 100 -28.94 23.28 8.17
N HIS A 101 -29.13 24.29 9.01
CA HIS A 101 -30.43 24.80 9.40
C HIS A 101 -30.27 26.27 9.77
#